data_AF-A0A1B8FAC7-F1
#
_entry.id   AF-A0A1B8FAC7-F1
#
_cell.length_a   1.000
_cell.length_b   1.000
_cell.length_c   1.000
_cell.angle_alpha   90.00
_cell.angle_beta   90.00
_cell.angle_gamma   90.00
#
_symmetry.space_group_name_H-M   'P 1'
#
loop_
_entity.id
_entity.type
_entity.pdbx_description
1 polymer ?
#
loop_
_entity_poly.entity_id
_entity_poly.type
_entity_poly.pdbx_seq_one_letter_code
_entity_poly.pdbx_strand_id
1 'polypeptide(L)'
;MRSLALLPLLALTASAQLCADNPSICPASTVCQDRGDGSPSCMGGASAPCAGGVGGAANWGQCGGRGFAGPTCCAGSPDWLCFYANVFHSQCLRVIYPAPAESTTAAPTTLATSTSTAAPATSTVARVCTAHWGQCGGQVWTGPTCCQDDETWFCEVANNWFSMCHPRPVSVSSVVSSAVATPSAWRS
;
A
#
# COMPACT_ATOMS: atom_id res chain seq x y z
N MET A 1 -11.47 22.74 -43.28
CA MET A 1 -11.41 21.27 -43.39
C MET A 1 -10.29 20.75 -42.52
N ARG A 2 -10.63 20.21 -41.34
CA ARG A 2 -9.86 19.29 -40.45
C ARG A 2 -10.29 19.50 -39.00
N SER A 3 -11.59 19.40 -38.76
CA SER A 3 -12.14 19.09 -37.44
C SER A 3 -12.59 17.64 -37.54
N LEU A 4 -11.76 16.69 -37.09
CA LEU A 4 -12.15 15.31 -36.76
C LEU A 4 -10.92 14.55 -36.23
N ALA A 5 -11.13 13.85 -35.11
CA ALA A 5 -10.32 12.72 -34.60
C ALA A 5 -9.25 12.96 -33.50
N LEU A 6 -9.53 13.75 -32.46
CA LEU A 6 -8.76 13.65 -31.19
C LEU A 6 -9.57 13.19 -29.97
N LEU A 7 -10.89 12.96 -30.11
CA LEU A 7 -11.75 12.57 -28.99
C LEU A 7 -11.83 11.07 -28.61
N PRO A 8 -11.31 10.05 -29.35
CA PRO A 8 -11.51 8.66 -28.91
C PRO A 8 -10.47 8.21 -27.85
N LEU A 9 -9.35 8.92 -27.67
CA LEU A 9 -8.30 8.50 -26.73
C LEU A 9 -8.55 8.90 -25.28
N LEU A 10 -9.36 9.93 -25.00
CA LEU A 10 -9.69 10.32 -23.62
C LEU A 10 -10.73 9.38 -22.96
N ALA A 11 -11.42 8.55 -23.74
CA ALA A 11 -12.45 7.65 -23.21
C ALA A 11 -11.87 6.34 -22.65
N LEU A 12 -10.71 5.88 -23.13
CA LEU A 12 -10.10 4.64 -22.65
C LEU A 12 -9.28 4.82 -21.35
N THR A 13 -8.73 6.02 -21.11
CA THR A 13 -8.01 6.31 -19.85
C THR A 13 -8.98 6.56 -18.69
N ALA A 14 -10.20 7.02 -18.97
CA ALA A 14 -11.21 7.28 -17.95
C ALA A 14 -11.50 6.01 -17.12
N SER A 15 -11.64 4.84 -17.75
CA SER A 15 -11.89 3.57 -17.06
C SER A 15 -10.76 3.11 -16.13
N ALA A 16 -9.52 3.56 -16.35
CA ALA A 16 -8.36 3.09 -15.59
C ALA A 16 -8.18 3.87 -14.27
N GLN A 17 -8.29 5.19 -14.31
CA GLN A 17 -8.17 6.03 -13.11
C GLN A 17 -9.38 5.88 -12.17
N LEU A 18 -10.57 5.60 -12.74
CA LEU A 18 -11.80 5.43 -11.97
C LEU A 18 -11.72 4.36 -10.88
N CYS A 19 -11.03 3.22 -11.11
CA CYS A 19 -10.93 2.18 -10.10
C CYS A 19 -9.84 2.45 -9.05
N ALA A 20 -8.79 3.20 -9.39
CA ALA A 20 -7.78 3.62 -8.42
C ALA A 20 -8.35 4.63 -7.42
N ASP A 21 -9.18 5.56 -7.90
CA ASP A 21 -9.83 6.56 -7.05
C ASP A 21 -11.04 5.99 -6.30
N ASN A 22 -11.78 5.07 -6.91
CA ASN A 22 -12.92 4.41 -6.29
C ASN A 22 -12.96 2.91 -6.65
N PRO A 23 -12.29 2.04 -5.87
CA PRO A 23 -12.25 0.61 -6.13
C PRO A 23 -13.63 -0.06 -5.99
N SER A 24 -14.61 0.61 -5.40
CA SER A 24 -16.02 0.18 -5.33
C SER A 24 -16.72 0.21 -6.70
N ILE A 25 -16.10 0.82 -7.72
CA ILE A 25 -16.62 0.79 -9.10
C ILE A 25 -16.45 -0.60 -9.74
N CYS A 26 -15.58 -1.45 -9.18
CA CYS A 26 -15.39 -2.79 -9.69
C CYS A 26 -16.60 -3.67 -9.35
N PRO A 27 -17.09 -4.51 -10.30
CA PRO A 27 -18.16 -5.46 -10.04
C PRO A 27 -17.79 -6.41 -8.89
N ALA A 28 -18.77 -6.95 -8.17
CA ALA A 28 -18.62 -7.75 -6.94
C ALA A 28 -17.76 -9.05 -7.04
N SER A 29 -17.14 -9.34 -8.19
CA SER A 29 -16.23 -10.48 -8.43
C SER A 29 -14.85 -10.04 -8.97
N THR A 30 -14.58 -8.74 -8.91
CA THR A 30 -13.50 -8.06 -9.60
C THR A 30 -12.84 -7.10 -8.62
N VAL A 31 -11.53 -6.99 -8.67
CA VAL A 31 -10.77 -6.07 -7.81
C VAL A 31 -9.94 -5.14 -8.69
N CYS A 32 -9.74 -3.90 -8.23
CA CYS A 32 -8.89 -2.96 -8.96
C CYS A 32 -7.43 -3.39 -8.79
N GLN A 33 -6.78 -3.63 -9.93
CA GLN A 33 -5.45 -4.19 -10.02
C GLN A 33 -4.53 -3.21 -10.74
N ASP A 34 -3.32 -2.99 -10.20
CA ASP A 34 -2.27 -2.23 -10.88
C ASP A 34 -1.19 -3.16 -11.44
N ARG A 35 -0.87 -3.01 -12.73
CA ARG A 35 0.19 -3.79 -13.40
C ARG A 35 1.52 -3.04 -13.46
N GLY A 36 1.66 -1.92 -12.75
CA GLY A 36 2.87 -1.11 -12.73
C GLY A 36 3.06 -0.27 -14.00
N ASP A 37 2.13 -0.33 -14.94
CA ASP A 37 2.07 0.50 -16.15
C ASP A 37 1.29 1.80 -15.92
N GLY A 38 0.84 2.06 -14.69
CA GLY A 38 0.05 3.24 -14.34
C GLY A 38 -1.38 3.21 -14.89
N SER A 39 -1.86 2.03 -15.32
CA SER A 39 -3.22 1.82 -15.83
C SER A 39 -3.96 0.78 -14.98
N PRO A 40 -4.46 1.18 -13.80
CA PRO A 40 -5.21 0.27 -12.95
C PRO A 40 -6.50 -0.18 -13.63
N SER A 41 -6.91 -1.43 -13.43
CA SER A 41 -8.13 -1.96 -14.05
C SER A 41 -8.83 -2.99 -13.16
N CYS A 42 -10.16 -3.05 -13.25
CA CYS A 42 -10.95 -4.06 -12.55
C CYS A 42 -10.73 -5.43 -13.21
N MET A 43 -10.01 -6.33 -12.55
CA MET A 43 -9.75 -7.68 -13.03
C MET A 43 -10.30 -8.73 -12.06
N GLY A 44 -10.90 -9.77 -12.60
CA GLY A 44 -11.41 -10.92 -11.86
C GLY A 44 -10.36 -12.02 -11.76
N GLY A 45 -10.65 -13.06 -10.98
CA GLY A 45 -9.80 -14.25 -10.92
C GLY A 45 -8.54 -14.10 -10.06
N ALA A 46 -8.53 -13.14 -9.14
CA ALA A 46 -7.56 -13.11 -8.05
C ALA A 46 -7.75 -14.36 -7.17
N SER A 47 -6.67 -15.12 -6.94
CA SER A 47 -6.70 -16.26 -6.01
C SER A 47 -6.93 -15.79 -4.57
N ALA A 48 -7.43 -16.67 -3.71
CA ALA A 48 -7.51 -16.38 -2.27
C ALA A 48 -6.11 -16.03 -1.69
N PRO A 49 -6.04 -15.17 -0.64
CA PRO A 49 -4.79 -14.86 0.05
C PRO A 49 -4.15 -16.12 0.64
N CYS A 50 -2.83 -16.11 0.83
CA CYS A 50 -2.10 -17.25 1.41
C CYS A 50 -2.69 -17.62 2.77
N ALA A 51 -3.12 -18.87 2.95
CA ALA A 51 -3.44 -19.38 4.28
C ALA A 51 -2.14 -19.58 5.07
N GLY A 52 -1.87 -18.72 6.05
CA GLY A 52 -0.82 -18.95 7.05
C GLY A 52 0.43 -18.08 6.98
N GLY A 53 0.47 -17.02 6.15
CA GLY A 53 1.41 -15.89 6.30
C GLY A 53 2.92 -16.17 6.18
N VAL A 54 3.37 -17.41 5.99
CA VAL A 54 4.79 -17.74 5.83
C VAL A 54 5.06 -18.36 4.45
N GLY A 55 5.62 -17.54 3.57
CA GLY A 55 6.01 -17.94 2.22
C GLY A 55 4.98 -17.57 1.15
N GLY A 56 5.50 -17.19 -0.03
CA GLY A 56 4.72 -16.78 -1.19
C GLY A 56 5.64 -16.31 -2.31
N ALA A 57 5.10 -16.20 -3.52
CA ALA A 57 5.78 -15.56 -4.63
C ALA A 57 6.12 -14.12 -4.25
N ALA A 58 7.30 -13.67 -4.69
CA ALA A 58 7.70 -12.28 -4.55
C ALA A 58 6.69 -11.36 -5.25
N ASN A 59 6.64 -10.10 -4.84
CA ASN A 59 5.88 -9.06 -5.54
C ASN A 59 6.31 -9.03 -7.02
N TRP A 60 5.35 -8.95 -7.95
CA TRP A 60 5.59 -9.10 -9.40
C TRP A 60 6.11 -10.47 -9.85
N GLY A 61 6.31 -11.40 -8.94
CA GLY A 61 6.77 -12.76 -9.23
C GLY A 61 5.68 -13.65 -9.82
N GLN A 62 6.11 -14.74 -10.46
CA GLN A 62 5.21 -15.78 -10.92
C GLN A 62 4.59 -16.51 -9.73
N CYS A 63 3.27 -16.70 -9.77
CA CYS A 63 2.49 -17.37 -8.74
C CYS A 63 1.58 -18.48 -9.31
N GLY A 64 1.76 -18.85 -10.58
CA GLY A 64 0.95 -19.88 -11.21
C GLY A 64 1.27 -20.10 -12.68
N GLY A 65 0.65 -21.13 -13.26
CA GLY A 65 0.87 -21.57 -14.63
C GLY A 65 0.98 -23.09 -14.75
N ARG A 66 0.63 -23.63 -15.91
CA ARG A 66 0.83 -25.05 -16.22
C ARG A 66 2.30 -25.42 -16.06
N GLY A 67 2.56 -26.40 -15.18
CA GLY A 67 3.91 -26.89 -14.89
C GLY A 67 4.70 -26.05 -13.88
N PHE A 68 4.10 -24.99 -13.32
CA PHE A 68 4.74 -24.19 -12.28
C PHE A 68 4.69 -24.91 -10.93
N ALA A 69 5.86 -25.22 -10.37
CA ALA A 69 6.00 -25.89 -9.06
C ALA A 69 6.26 -24.91 -7.91
N GLY A 70 6.28 -23.60 -8.18
CA GLY A 70 6.56 -22.57 -7.20
C GLY A 70 5.33 -22.17 -6.37
N PRO A 71 5.46 -21.10 -5.55
CA PRO A 71 4.41 -20.67 -4.65
C PRO A 71 3.17 -20.19 -5.40
N THR A 72 2.00 -20.69 -5.02
CA THR A 72 0.71 -20.38 -5.68
C THR A 72 -0.03 -19.17 -5.08
N CYS A 73 0.64 -18.44 -4.18
CA CYS A 73 0.10 -17.31 -3.46
C CYS A 73 1.20 -16.25 -3.25
N CYS A 74 0.85 -15.00 -2.93
CA CYS A 74 1.79 -13.88 -2.88
C CYS A 74 2.19 -13.53 -1.44
N ALA A 75 3.49 -13.28 -1.22
CA ALA A 75 4.04 -13.03 0.12
C ALA A 75 3.46 -11.77 0.81
N GLY A 76 2.90 -10.83 0.03
CA GLY A 76 2.29 -9.59 0.53
C GLY A 76 0.77 -9.61 0.59
N SER A 77 0.13 -10.77 0.69
CA SER A 77 -1.33 -10.83 0.86
C SER A 77 -1.76 -10.17 2.19
N PRO A 78 -2.86 -9.38 2.22
CA PRO A 78 -3.88 -9.24 1.18
C PRO A 78 -3.54 -8.26 0.05
N ASP A 79 -2.60 -7.35 0.23
CA ASP A 79 -2.29 -6.27 -0.74
C ASP A 79 -1.73 -6.78 -2.08
N TRP A 80 -1.28 -8.03 -2.12
CA TRP A 80 -0.82 -8.73 -3.32
C TRP A 80 -1.61 -10.01 -3.51
N LEU A 81 -2.19 -10.16 -4.71
CA LEU A 81 -2.94 -11.34 -5.11
C LEU A 81 -2.37 -11.91 -6.40
N CYS A 82 -2.54 -13.22 -6.59
CA CYS A 82 -2.13 -13.88 -7.82
C CYS A 82 -3.21 -13.68 -8.87
N PHE A 83 -2.85 -13.05 -9.99
CA PHE A 83 -3.76 -12.87 -11.11
C PHE A 83 -3.33 -13.73 -12.28
N TYR A 84 -4.33 -14.38 -12.88
CA TYR A 84 -4.14 -15.13 -14.11
C TYR A 84 -3.73 -14.19 -15.26
N ALA A 85 -2.53 -14.40 -15.82
CA ALA A 85 -2.12 -13.71 -17.04
C ALA A 85 -2.36 -14.59 -18.26
N ASN A 86 -1.91 -15.84 -18.22
CA ASN A 86 -2.15 -16.85 -19.24
C ASN A 86 -1.98 -18.27 -18.66
N VAL A 87 -2.18 -19.29 -19.51
CA VAL A 87 -2.19 -20.70 -19.09
C VAL A 87 -0.86 -21.19 -18.50
N PHE A 88 0.26 -20.53 -18.82
CA PHE A 88 1.59 -20.87 -18.35
C PHE A 88 2.14 -19.89 -17.30
N HIS A 89 1.46 -18.78 -17.07
CA HIS A 89 1.93 -17.71 -16.20
C HIS A 89 0.80 -16.99 -15.47
N SER A 90 0.90 -16.91 -14.16
CA SER A 90 0.11 -16.02 -13.32
C SER A 90 1.07 -15.18 -12.49
N GLN A 91 0.73 -13.92 -12.24
CA GLN A 91 1.65 -12.95 -11.64
C GLN A 91 1.05 -12.32 -10.38
N CYS A 92 1.90 -12.13 -9.36
CA CYS A 92 1.55 -11.39 -8.16
C CYS A 92 1.47 -9.90 -8.47
N LEU A 93 0.28 -9.35 -8.36
CA LEU A 93 0.00 -7.97 -8.71
C LEU A 93 -0.70 -7.28 -7.55
N ARG A 94 -0.48 -5.97 -7.43
CA ARG A 94 -0.97 -5.20 -6.30
C ARG A 94 -2.47 -4.97 -6.46
N VAL A 95 -3.18 -5.09 -5.35
CA VAL A 95 -4.62 -4.86 -5.29
C VAL A 95 -4.90 -3.58 -4.54
N ILE A 96 -5.78 -2.76 -5.12
CA ILE A 96 -6.27 -1.53 -4.52
C ILE A 96 -7.65 -1.86 -3.94
N TYR A 97 -7.69 -2.06 -2.62
CA TYR A 97 -8.94 -2.22 -1.90
C TYR A 97 -9.54 -0.86 -1.56
N PRO A 98 -10.88 -0.76 -1.46
CA PRO A 98 -11.46 0.36 -0.74
C PRO A 98 -10.86 0.36 0.66
N ALA A 99 -10.52 1.55 1.18
CA ALA A 99 -10.24 1.69 2.61
C ALA A 99 -11.35 0.96 3.36
N PRO A 100 -11.04 0.08 4.33
CA PRO A 100 -12.07 -0.63 5.05
C PRO A 100 -13.05 0.42 5.58
N ALA A 101 -14.27 0.40 5.04
CA ALA A 101 -15.35 1.16 5.62
C ALA A 101 -15.52 0.54 7.00
N GLU A 102 -14.93 1.18 8.02
CA GLU A 102 -15.32 0.93 9.40
C GLU A 102 -16.83 1.05 9.41
N SER A 103 -17.48 -0.12 9.47
CA SER A 103 -18.91 -0.23 9.54
C SER A 103 -19.27 0.22 10.94
N THR A 104 -19.41 1.53 11.09
CA THR A 104 -20.20 2.12 12.17
C THR A 104 -21.62 1.63 11.93
N THR A 105 -21.91 0.45 12.51
CA THR A 105 -23.27 0.03 12.79
C THR A 105 -23.83 1.10 13.71
N ALA A 106 -24.46 2.11 13.12
CA ALA A 106 -25.25 3.09 13.83
C ALA A 106 -26.37 2.30 14.50
N ALA A 107 -26.20 2.01 15.78
CA ALA A 107 -27.29 1.60 16.65
C ALA A 107 -28.42 2.64 16.50
N PRO A 108 -29.70 2.21 16.48
CA PRO A 108 -30.81 3.12 16.29
C PRO A 108 -30.80 4.20 17.38
N THR A 109 -30.80 5.44 16.92
CA THR A 109 -30.81 6.66 17.72
C THR A 109 -32.13 6.75 18.50
N THR A 110 -32.15 6.33 19.76
CA THR A 110 -33.12 6.88 20.72
C THR A 110 -32.66 8.28 21.10
N LEU A 111 -33.53 9.24 20.85
CA LEU A 111 -33.42 10.64 21.22
C LEU A 111 -33.22 10.76 22.73
N ALA A 112 -31.98 10.90 23.18
CA ALA A 112 -31.64 11.36 24.51
C ALA A 112 -30.67 12.53 24.38
N THR A 113 -31.22 13.72 24.57
CA THR A 113 -30.48 14.97 24.74
C THR A 113 -29.60 14.84 25.98
N SER A 114 -28.29 14.71 25.78
CA SER A 114 -27.31 14.94 26.84
C SER A 114 -26.16 15.79 26.30
N THR A 115 -26.21 17.06 26.64
CA THR A 115 -25.13 18.03 26.48
C THR A 115 -23.94 17.55 27.30
N SER A 116 -22.85 17.14 26.64
CA SER A 116 -21.58 16.90 27.31
C SER A 116 -20.46 17.48 26.46
N THR A 117 -19.86 18.54 27.01
CA THR A 117 -18.71 19.26 26.49
C THR A 117 -17.48 18.35 26.54
N ALA A 118 -17.03 17.83 25.39
CA ALA A 118 -15.79 17.06 25.29
C ALA A 118 -14.75 17.83 24.45
N ALA A 119 -13.51 17.75 24.94
CA ALA A 119 -12.31 18.46 24.50
C ALA A 119 -11.94 18.20 23.01
N PRO A 120 -11.16 19.10 22.37
CA PRO A 120 -10.80 18.96 20.96
C PRO A 120 -9.87 17.76 20.78
N ALA A 121 -10.35 16.71 20.11
CA ALA A 121 -9.50 15.66 19.60
C ALA A 121 -8.83 16.17 18.31
N THR A 122 -7.52 16.35 18.37
CA THR A 122 -6.66 16.73 17.25
C THR A 122 -6.85 15.72 16.12
N SER A 123 -7.51 16.15 15.04
CA SER A 123 -7.67 15.34 13.83
C SER A 123 -6.31 15.27 13.14
N THR A 124 -5.60 14.15 13.32
CA THR A 124 -4.39 13.87 12.54
C THR A 124 -4.83 13.51 11.13
N VAL A 125 -4.79 14.51 10.25
CA VAL A 125 -5.02 14.35 8.81
C VAL A 125 -4.16 13.19 8.30
N ALA A 126 -4.78 12.17 7.71
CA ALA A 126 -4.09 11.03 7.12
C ALA A 126 -3.08 11.54 6.08
N ARG A 127 -1.79 11.42 6.40
CA ARG A 127 -0.70 11.86 5.54
C ARG A 127 -0.54 10.85 4.40
N VAL A 128 -0.77 11.27 3.15
CA VAL A 128 -0.50 10.44 1.98
C VAL A 128 1.02 10.37 1.81
N CYS A 129 1.60 9.18 2.01
CA CYS A 129 3.03 8.93 1.87
C CYS A 129 3.32 7.90 0.79
N THR A 130 4.52 8.01 0.20
CA THR A 130 5.05 7.09 -0.81
C THR A 130 5.30 5.72 -0.17
N ALA A 131 4.93 4.66 -0.88
CA ALA A 131 5.20 3.28 -0.44
C ALA A 131 6.71 2.97 -0.34
N HIS A 132 7.06 1.88 0.34
CA HIS A 132 8.44 1.39 0.41
C HIS A 132 9.08 1.27 -0.97
N TRP A 133 10.33 1.72 -1.11
CA TRP A 133 11.09 1.78 -2.37
C TRP A 133 10.48 2.66 -3.47
N GLY A 134 9.43 3.43 -3.18
CA GLY A 134 8.86 4.38 -4.13
C GLY A 134 9.63 5.70 -4.18
N GLN A 135 9.35 6.50 -5.22
CA GLN A 135 9.91 7.85 -5.35
C GLN A 135 9.29 8.81 -4.33
N CYS A 136 10.13 9.48 -3.57
CA CYS A 136 9.73 10.42 -2.51
C CYS A 136 10.37 11.81 -2.68
N GLY A 137 11.05 12.07 -3.79
CA GLY A 137 11.70 13.36 -4.03
C GLY A 137 12.39 13.48 -5.38
N GLY A 138 12.87 14.69 -5.65
CA GLY A 138 13.51 15.09 -6.91
C GLY A 138 13.11 16.51 -7.32
N GLN A 139 13.96 17.18 -8.10
CA GLN A 139 13.80 18.59 -8.49
C GLN A 139 12.46 18.94 -9.17
N VAL A 140 11.81 17.96 -9.81
CA VAL A 140 10.53 18.12 -10.52
C VAL A 140 9.44 17.20 -9.96
N TRP A 141 9.68 16.58 -8.80
CA TRP A 141 8.74 15.65 -8.18
C TRP A 141 7.58 16.40 -7.51
N THR A 142 6.35 16.14 -7.93
CA THR A 142 5.12 16.73 -7.37
C THR A 142 4.34 15.76 -6.48
N GLY A 143 4.86 14.54 -6.30
CA GLY A 143 4.24 13.50 -5.49
C GLY A 143 4.56 13.63 -3.99
N PRO A 144 4.21 12.61 -3.20
CA PRO A 144 4.46 12.61 -1.76
C PRO A 144 5.95 12.68 -1.45
N THR A 145 6.30 13.43 -0.40
CA THR A 145 7.70 13.60 0.06
C THR A 145 8.03 12.83 1.33
N CYS A 146 7.05 12.14 1.90
CA CYS A 146 7.21 11.23 3.03
C CYS A 146 7.14 9.77 2.57
N CYS A 147 7.81 8.90 3.31
CA CYS A 147 7.68 7.45 3.16
C CYS A 147 6.62 6.92 4.11
N GLN A 148 5.92 5.87 3.70
CA GLN A 148 5.05 5.09 4.57
C GLN A 148 5.88 4.54 5.73
N ASP A 149 5.30 4.47 6.93
CA ASP A 149 5.99 4.08 8.16
C ASP A 149 7.25 4.92 8.42
N ASP A 150 7.06 6.24 8.55
CA ASP A 150 8.14 7.24 8.66
C ASP A 150 9.02 7.12 9.90
N GLU A 151 8.75 6.15 10.79
CA GLU A 151 9.67 5.75 11.85
C GLU A 151 10.73 4.75 11.35
N THR A 152 10.35 3.83 10.46
CA THR A 152 11.21 2.76 9.96
C THR A 152 11.72 2.99 8.54
N TRP A 153 11.16 3.96 7.81
CA TRP A 153 11.55 4.31 6.45
C TRP A 153 11.83 5.79 6.28
N PHE A 154 12.84 6.11 5.47
CA PHE A 154 13.24 7.48 5.18
C PHE A 154 13.44 7.70 3.69
N CYS A 155 13.24 8.94 3.25
CA CYS A 155 13.47 9.32 1.86
C CYS A 155 14.97 9.57 1.64
N GLU A 156 15.64 8.65 0.96
CA GLU A 156 17.06 8.78 0.62
C GLU A 156 17.22 9.49 -0.72
N VAL A 157 18.05 10.53 -0.77
CA VAL A 157 18.36 11.23 -2.02
C VAL A 157 19.34 10.41 -2.83
N ALA A 158 18.91 9.88 -3.98
CA ALA A 158 19.79 9.16 -4.88
C ALA A 158 20.50 10.11 -5.84
N ASN A 159 19.79 11.10 -6.37
CA ASN A 159 20.34 12.18 -7.20
C ASN A 159 19.43 13.41 -7.19
N ASN A 160 19.81 14.45 -7.94
CA ASN A 160 19.10 15.74 -7.95
C ASN A 160 17.64 15.64 -8.44
N TRP A 161 17.32 14.61 -9.24
CA TRP A 161 16.00 14.42 -9.84
C TRP A 161 15.21 13.26 -9.22
N PHE A 162 15.81 12.48 -8.33
CA PHE A 162 15.21 11.26 -7.79
C PHE A 162 15.68 10.97 -6.36
N SER A 163 14.70 10.78 -5.47
CA SER A 163 14.89 10.27 -4.11
C SER A 163 13.96 9.08 -3.88
N MET A 164 14.41 8.06 -3.14
CA MET A 164 13.70 6.80 -2.96
C MET A 164 13.56 6.42 -1.48
N CYS A 165 12.43 5.81 -1.13
CA CYS A 165 12.18 5.34 0.23
C CYS A 165 13.00 4.10 0.58
N HIS A 166 13.90 4.23 1.56
CA HIS A 166 14.73 3.15 2.07
C HIS A 166 14.44 2.84 3.54
N PRO A 167 14.67 1.59 3.98
CA PRO A 167 14.56 1.25 5.38
C PRO A 167 15.66 1.98 6.16
N ARG A 168 15.30 2.59 7.28
CA ARG A 168 16.29 3.14 8.20
C ARG A 168 17.14 1.99 8.73
N PRO A 169 18.47 2.12 8.70
CA PRO A 169 19.31 1.21 9.48
C PRO A 169 18.92 1.39 10.94
N VAL A 170 18.48 0.31 11.59
CA VAL A 170 18.25 0.31 13.03
C VAL A 170 19.59 0.53 13.71
N SER A 171 19.88 1.77 14.09
CA SER A 171 20.97 2.06 15.00
C SER A 171 20.62 1.39 16.31
N VAL A 172 21.21 0.22 16.60
CA VAL A 172 21.18 -0.46 17.91
C VAL A 172 21.92 0.36 18.99
N SER A 173 21.89 1.68 18.90
CA SER A 173 22.74 2.58 19.68
C SER A 173 22.10 3.07 20.99
N SER A 174 20.96 2.50 21.42
CA SER A 174 20.33 2.87 22.70
C SER A 174 20.20 1.74 23.71
N VAL A 175 20.71 0.53 23.42
CA VAL A 175 20.95 -0.49 24.47
C VAL A 175 22.32 -0.31 25.15
N VAL A 176 22.78 0.93 25.31
CA VAL A 176 23.87 1.25 26.25
C VAL A 176 23.52 2.55 26.99
N SER A 177 22.40 2.57 27.70
CA SER A 177 22.11 3.58 28.73
C SER A 177 21.06 3.07 29.70
N SER A 178 21.31 1.89 30.29
CA SER A 178 20.66 1.44 31.54
C SER A 178 21.52 0.37 32.20
N ALA A 179 22.83 0.63 32.36
CA ALA A 179 23.55 0.05 33.48
C ALA A 179 23.32 0.99 34.67
N VAL A 180 22.22 0.71 35.38
CA VAL A 180 21.92 1.19 36.72
C VAL A 180 23.18 1.15 37.58
N ALA A 181 23.38 2.23 38.32
CA ALA A 181 24.38 2.34 39.37
C ALA A 181 24.31 1.17 40.35
N THR A 182 25.46 0.53 40.59
CA THR A 182 25.75 -0.14 41.86
C THR A 182 27.06 0.41 42.40
N PRO A 183 27.05 1.31 43.42
CA PRO A 183 28.23 1.58 44.19
C PRO A 183 28.43 0.42 45.17
N SER A 184 29.34 -0.50 44.84
CA SER A 184 29.84 -1.51 45.78
C SER A 184 31.30 -1.22 46.10
N ALA A 185 31.49 -0.37 47.10
CA ALA A 185 32.69 -0.38 47.91
C ALA A 185 32.82 -1.77 48.57
N TRP A 186 33.97 -2.46 48.46
CA TRP A 186 34.61 -3.27 49.52
C TRP A 186 36.04 -3.67 49.08
N ARG A 187 37.02 -3.13 49.82
CA ARG A 187 38.38 -3.61 50.17
C ARG A 187 38.94 -4.89 49.50
N SER A 188 40.19 -4.85 49.05
CA SER A 188 41.41 -5.23 49.82
C SER A 188 42.67 -4.78 49.09
#